data_AF-A0A5E4HVG8-F1
#
_entry.id   AF-A0A5E4HVG8-F1
#
_cell.length_a   1.000
_cell.length_b   1.000
_cell.length_c   1.000
_cell.angle_alpha   90.00
_cell.angle_beta   90.00
_cell.angle_gamma   90.00
#
_symmetry.space_group_name_H-M   'P 1'
#
loop_
_entity.id
_entity.type
_entity.pdbx_description
1 polymer ?
#
loop_
_entity_poly.entity_id
_entity_poly.type
_entity_poly.pdbx_seq_one_letter_code
_entity_poly.pdbx_strand_id
1 'polypeptide(L)'
;MEKREEKIKIEFVIDTNILISALIPKNSKLRDILLSGDFHIYAPEYLLKELNKYWYLILEKAEKRGVLKSNIEFAKEELLSKIIFEPDKFYNLRIDEAYSICKEFDEKDTPFVALSLMLEIPILTNDKGIIENAGIFKVLTIEEIFKKYK
;
A
#
# COMPACT_ATOMS: atom_id res chain seq x y z
N MET A 1 12.23 -29.33 18.63
CA MET A 1 12.71 -28.03 18.10
C MET A 1 12.68 -28.13 16.59
N GLU A 2 11.53 -27.88 15.99
CA GLU A 2 11.43 -27.78 14.54
C GLU A 2 12.03 -26.43 14.15
N LYS A 3 13.12 -26.47 13.38
CA LYS A 3 13.59 -25.32 12.61
C LYS A 3 12.46 -25.01 11.62
N ARG A 4 11.56 -24.10 11.99
CA ARG A 4 10.69 -23.43 11.02
C ARG A 4 11.63 -22.74 10.05
N GLU A 5 11.73 -23.28 8.85
CA GLU A 5 12.24 -22.53 7.71
C GLU A 5 11.53 -21.19 7.74
N GLU A 6 12.28 -20.10 7.94
CA GLU A 6 11.78 -18.76 7.74
C GLU A 6 11.38 -18.67 6.27
N LYS A 7 10.12 -18.99 5.96
CA LYS A 7 9.52 -18.63 4.69
C LYS A 7 9.73 -17.14 4.56
N ILE A 8 10.54 -16.72 3.59
CA ILE A 8 10.75 -15.32 3.25
C ILE A 8 9.35 -14.74 3.02
N LYS A 9 8.86 -13.96 3.99
CA LYS A 9 7.59 -13.26 3.85
C LYS A 9 7.80 -12.20 2.78
N ILE A 10 6.84 -12.12 1.87
CA ILE A 10 6.89 -11.10 0.81
C ILE A 10 6.63 -9.75 1.49
N GLU A 11 7.53 -8.81 1.25
CA GLU A 11 7.46 -7.47 1.82
C GLU A 11 7.21 -6.46 0.71
N PHE A 12 6.37 -5.46 0.96
CA PHE A 12 6.14 -4.36 0.03
C PHE A 12 5.67 -3.11 0.75
N VAL A 13 5.90 -1.96 0.10
CA VAL A 13 5.26 -0.69 0.45
C VAL A 13 3.89 -0.65 -0.22
N ILE A 14 2.84 -0.29 0.52
CA ILE A 14 1.50 -0.07 -0.03
C ILE A 14 1.26 1.43 -0.26
N ASP A 15 0.70 1.78 -1.41
CA ASP A 15 0.23 3.14 -1.68
C ASP A 15 -1.19 3.39 -1.11
N THR A 16 -1.60 4.66 -1.03
CA THR A 16 -2.95 5.01 -0.56
C THR A 16 -4.05 4.44 -1.47
N ASN A 17 -3.81 4.37 -2.79
CA ASN A 17 -4.80 3.91 -3.78
C ASN A 17 -5.13 2.42 -3.67
N ILE A 18 -4.16 1.58 -3.33
CA ILE A 18 -4.33 0.16 -3.07
C ILE A 18 -5.15 -0.03 -1.80
N LEU A 19 -4.86 0.73 -0.73
CA LEU A 19 -5.68 0.67 0.49
C LEU A 19 -7.13 1.07 0.21
N ILE A 20 -7.35 2.14 -0.56
CA ILE A 20 -8.69 2.57 -0.99
C ILE A 20 -9.37 1.49 -1.83
N SER A 21 -8.65 0.86 -2.75
CA SER A 21 -9.14 -0.23 -3.59
C SER A 21 -9.49 -1.48 -2.78
N ALA A 22 -8.82 -1.71 -1.65
CA ALA A 22 -9.17 -2.76 -0.70
C ALA A 22 -10.46 -2.42 0.10
N LEU A 23 -10.69 -1.15 0.42
CA LEU A 23 -11.80 -0.69 1.26
C LEU A 23 -13.15 -0.58 0.55
N ILE A 24 -13.18 0.01 -0.65
CA ILE A 24 -14.43 0.38 -1.33
C ILE A 24 -15.32 -0.82 -1.74
N PRO A 25 -14.78 -1.93 -2.30
CA PRO A 25 -15.62 -3.04 -2.74
C PRO A 25 -16.22 -3.84 -1.57
N LYS A 26 -17.50 -4.20 -1.68
CA LYS A 26 -18.18 -5.07 -0.69
C LYS A 26 -17.43 -6.39 -0.48
N ASN A 27 -17.07 -7.05 -1.57
CA ASN A 27 -16.21 -8.24 -1.57
C ASN A 27 -14.90 -7.87 -2.26
N SER A 28 -13.81 -7.74 -1.50
CA SER A 28 -12.51 -7.33 -2.03
C SER A 28 -11.49 -8.44 -1.82
N LYS A 29 -11.15 -9.14 -2.89
CA LYS A 29 -10.09 -10.17 -2.87
C LYS A 29 -8.75 -9.57 -2.43
N LEU A 30 -8.48 -8.32 -2.80
CA LEU A 30 -7.29 -7.61 -2.35
C LEU A 30 -7.31 -7.45 -0.82
N ARG A 31 -8.44 -7.03 -0.24
CA ARG A 31 -8.57 -6.92 1.23
C ARG A 31 -8.33 -8.24 1.92
N ASP A 32 -8.93 -9.32 1.43
CA ASP A 32 -8.77 -10.66 2.02
C ASP A 32 -7.31 -11.09 2.04
N ILE A 33 -6.57 -10.81 0.95
CA ILE A 33 -5.14 -11.12 0.84
C ILE A 33 -4.29 -10.26 1.77
N LEU A 34 -4.55 -8.94 1.85
CA LEU A 34 -3.81 -8.05 2.76
C LEU A 34 -4.03 -8.44 4.24
N LEU A 35 -5.23 -8.95 4.59
CA LEU A 35 -5.56 -9.38 5.95
C LEU A 35 -5.02 -10.76 6.34
N SER A 36 -4.59 -11.57 5.37
CA SER A 36 -4.10 -12.94 5.60
C SER A 36 -2.93 -13.06 6.58
N GLY A 37 -2.09 -12.03 6.67
CA GLY A 37 -0.86 -12.04 7.49
C GLY A 37 0.35 -12.71 6.83
N ASP A 38 0.25 -13.08 5.55
CA ASP A 38 1.34 -13.70 4.78
C ASP A 38 2.39 -12.68 4.28
N PHE A 39 2.11 -11.39 4.45
CA PHE A 39 2.93 -10.29 3.96
C PHE A 39 3.40 -9.40 5.10
N HIS A 40 4.56 -8.77 4.93
CA HIS A 40 4.91 -7.57 5.70
C HIS A 40 4.60 -6.35 4.85
N ILE A 41 3.64 -5.55 5.32
CA ILE A 41 3.14 -4.40 4.58
C ILE A 41 3.70 -3.16 5.26
N TYR A 42 4.39 -2.33 4.51
CA TYR A 42 4.94 -1.06 4.99
C TYR A 42 4.20 0.11 4.34
N ALA A 43 4.12 1.24 5.03
CA ALA A 43 3.66 2.48 4.43
C ALA A 43 4.31 3.68 5.13
N PRO A 44 4.51 4.81 4.42
CA PRO A 44 4.83 6.06 5.10
C PRO A 44 3.62 6.51 5.95
N GLU A 45 3.87 7.17 7.09
CA GLU A 45 2.81 7.84 7.87
C GLU A 45 2.00 8.85 7.01
N TYR A 46 2.59 9.34 5.92
CA TYR A 46 1.92 10.11 4.89
C TYR A 46 0.61 9.46 4.39
N LEU A 47 0.55 8.13 4.28
CA LEU A 47 -0.66 7.39 3.90
C LEU A 47 -1.84 7.73 4.83
N LEU A 48 -1.60 7.87 6.13
CA LEU A 48 -2.65 8.20 7.11
C LEU A 48 -3.18 9.61 6.87
N LYS A 49 -2.31 10.56 6.49
CA LYS A 49 -2.68 11.94 6.16
C LYS A 49 -3.60 11.95 4.94
N GLU A 50 -3.25 11.21 3.89
CA GLU A 50 -4.08 11.10 2.69
C GLU A 50 -5.40 10.37 2.94
N LEU A 51 -5.36 9.24 3.64
CA LEU A 51 -6.55 8.47 3.97
C LEU A 51 -7.57 9.33 4.72
N ASN A 52 -7.13 10.11 5.71
CA ASN A 52 -7.99 11.02 6.46
C ASN A 52 -8.54 12.15 5.58
N LYS A 53 -7.70 12.73 4.71
CA LYS A 53 -8.11 13.79 3.77
C LYS A 53 -9.22 13.33 2.83
N TYR A 54 -9.12 12.10 2.33
CA TYR A 54 -10.07 11.54 1.36
C TYR A 54 -11.17 10.66 1.99
N TRP A 55 -11.22 10.54 3.32
CA TRP A 55 -12.11 9.61 4.03
C TRP A 55 -13.58 9.79 3.68
N TYR A 56 -14.06 11.03 3.65
CA TYR A 56 -15.45 11.33 3.28
C TYR A 56 -15.81 10.81 1.88
N LEU A 57 -14.93 10.98 0.90
CA LEU A 57 -15.16 10.52 -0.48
C LEU A 57 -15.11 8.99 -0.58
N ILE A 58 -14.27 8.33 0.22
CA ILE A 58 -14.20 6.87 0.31
C ILE A 58 -15.52 6.31 0.85
N LEU A 59 -16.05 6.91 1.93
CA LEU A 59 -17.34 6.54 2.49
C LEU A 59 -18.48 6.70 1.47
N GLU A 60 -18.55 7.84 0.78
CA GLU A 60 -19.57 8.11 -0.24
C GLU A 60 -19.52 7.07 -1.38
N LYS A 61 -18.32 6.72 -1.85
CA LYS A 61 -18.13 5.71 -2.89
C LYS A 61 -18.53 4.30 -2.43
N ALA A 62 -18.24 3.95 -1.17
CA ALA A 62 -18.58 2.66 -0.60
C ALA A 62 -20.09 2.52 -0.35
N GLU A 63 -20.74 3.58 0.12
CA GLU A 63 -22.19 3.63 0.32
C GLU A 63 -22.94 3.43 -1.00
N LYS A 64 -22.49 4.09 -2.09
CA LYS A 64 -23.02 3.86 -3.46
C LYS A 64 -22.92 2.40 -3.93
N ARG A 65 -22.04 1.61 -3.31
CA ARG A 65 -21.88 0.16 -3.57
C ARG A 65 -22.60 -0.73 -2.55
N GLY A 66 -23.43 -0.14 -1.69
CA GLY A 66 -24.20 -0.86 -0.67
C GLY A 66 -23.33 -1.36 0.49
N VAL A 67 -22.22 -0.70 0.78
CA VAL A 67 -21.38 -0.97 1.96
C VAL A 67 -21.77 -0.04 3.09
N LEU A 68 -22.08 -0.60 4.26
CA LEU A 68 -22.39 0.18 5.45
C LEU A 68 -21.14 0.90 5.96
N LYS A 69 -21.32 2.12 6.47
CA LYS A 69 -20.24 2.92 7.08
C LYS A 69 -19.48 2.16 8.18
N SER A 70 -20.20 1.45 9.05
CA SER A 70 -19.60 0.63 10.10
C SER A 70 -18.68 -0.46 9.56
N ASN A 71 -19.01 -1.05 8.41
CA ASN A 71 -18.24 -2.14 7.83
C ASN A 71 -16.93 -1.63 7.23
N ILE A 72 -16.96 -0.46 6.61
CA ILE A 72 -15.74 0.15 6.06
C ILE A 72 -14.85 0.74 7.15
N GLU A 73 -15.42 1.28 8.22
CA GLU A 73 -14.66 1.68 9.42
C GLU A 73 -13.96 0.48 10.06
N PHE A 74 -14.68 -0.64 10.25
CA PHE A 74 -14.07 -1.88 10.75
C PHE A 74 -12.95 -2.38 9.82
N ALA A 75 -13.22 -2.48 8.51
CA ALA A 75 -12.23 -2.91 7.53
C ALA A 75 -11.00 -1.99 7.48
N LYS A 76 -11.17 -0.69 7.70
CA LYS A 76 -10.06 0.27 7.79
C LYS A 76 -9.17 -0.06 8.99
N GLU A 77 -9.74 -0.19 10.19
CA GLU A 77 -8.95 -0.49 11.38
C GLU A 77 -8.23 -1.83 11.27
N GLU A 78 -8.89 -2.85 10.71
CA GLU A 78 -8.25 -4.14 10.45
C GLU A 78 -7.08 -4.01 9.47
N LEU A 79 -7.24 -3.33 8.34
CA LEU A 79 -6.18 -3.16 7.36
C LEU A 79 -5.02 -2.32 7.91
N LEU A 80 -5.30 -1.22 8.60
CA LEU A 80 -4.27 -0.38 9.22
C LEU A 80 -3.47 -1.17 10.27
N SER A 81 -4.11 -2.08 11.00
CA SER A 81 -3.41 -2.95 11.98
C SER A 81 -2.40 -3.91 11.35
N LYS A 82 -2.47 -4.15 10.03
CA LYS A 82 -1.52 -4.99 9.30
C LYS A 82 -0.34 -4.22 8.72
N ILE A 83 -0.38 -2.89 8.76
CA ILE A 83 0.62 -2.02 8.13
C ILE A 83 1.62 -1.54 9.18
N ILE A 84 2.90 -1.67 8.85
CA ILE A 84 4.01 -1.06 9.59
C ILE A 84 4.19 0.36 9.04
N PHE A 85 3.89 1.35 9.86
CA PHE A 85 4.02 2.75 9.49
C PHE A 85 5.41 3.28 9.83
N GLU A 86 6.09 3.81 8.83
CA GLU A 86 7.38 4.47 9.00
C GLU A 86 7.22 5.99 8.94
N PRO A 87 7.81 6.74 9.90
CA PRO A 87 7.71 8.20 9.94
C PRO A 87 8.56 8.85 8.85
N ASP A 88 8.22 10.09 8.46
CA ASP A 88 8.90 10.85 7.40
C ASP A 88 10.45 10.85 7.54
N LYS A 89 10.94 10.94 8.80
CA LYS A 89 12.37 10.94 9.12
C LYS A 89 13.12 9.65 8.74
N PHE A 90 12.42 8.51 8.64
CA PHE A 90 13.02 7.20 8.37
C PHE A 90 13.56 7.11 6.94
N TYR A 91 12.80 7.63 5.97
CA TYR A 91 13.15 7.58 4.55
C TYR A 91 13.63 8.92 3.99
N ASN A 92 13.86 9.92 4.86
CA ASN A 92 14.26 11.27 4.45
C ASN A 92 15.57 11.29 3.64
N LEU A 93 16.47 10.33 3.86
CA LEU A 93 17.72 10.20 3.09
C LEU A 93 17.49 9.89 1.60
N ARG A 94 16.32 9.35 1.24
CA ARG A 94 15.96 9.02 -0.15
C ARG A 94 14.92 9.99 -0.73
N ILE A 95 14.53 11.03 0.01
CA ILE A 95 13.41 11.90 -0.40
C ILE A 95 13.72 12.71 -1.65
N ASP A 96 14.94 13.24 -1.79
CA ASP A 96 15.32 14.08 -2.94
C ASP A 96 15.42 13.24 -4.23
N GLU A 97 15.95 12.02 -4.09
CA GLU A 97 15.99 11.05 -5.19
C GLU A 97 14.58 10.62 -5.59
N ALA A 98 13.74 10.24 -4.62
CA ALA A 98 12.35 9.88 -4.87
C ALA A 98 11.57 11.03 -5.52
N TYR A 99 11.74 12.26 -5.06
CA TYR A 99 11.10 13.44 -5.65
C TYR A 99 11.56 13.65 -7.09
N SER A 100 12.85 13.48 -7.36
CA SER A 100 13.41 13.60 -8.71
C SER A 100 12.85 12.57 -9.69
N ILE A 101 12.44 11.40 -9.18
CA ILE A 101 11.74 10.36 -9.95
C ILE A 101 10.26 10.73 -10.12
N CYS A 102 9.58 11.07 -9.02
CA CYS A 102 8.15 11.28 -8.96
C CYS A 102 7.66 12.54 -9.66
N LYS A 103 8.46 13.61 -9.70
CA LYS A 103 8.08 14.89 -10.35
C LYS A 103 7.72 14.76 -11.83
N GLU A 104 8.15 13.69 -12.50
CA GLU A 104 7.85 13.41 -13.90
C GLU A 104 6.43 12.83 -14.10
N PHE A 105 5.76 12.36 -13.04
CA PHE A 105 4.42 11.77 -13.12
C PHE A 105 3.45 12.19 -12.00
N ASP A 106 3.78 11.96 -10.72
CA ASP A 106 3.00 12.43 -9.56
C ASP A 106 3.93 12.65 -8.35
N GLU A 107 4.14 13.92 -8.00
CA GLU A 107 4.94 14.32 -6.83
C GLU A 107 4.42 13.73 -5.51
N LYS A 108 3.13 13.39 -5.41
CA LYS A 108 2.56 12.82 -4.18
C LYS A 108 3.01 11.40 -3.91
N ASP A 109 3.53 10.70 -4.91
CA ASP A 109 4.07 9.35 -4.75
C ASP A 109 5.46 9.34 -4.10
N THR A 110 6.09 10.51 -3.98
CA THR A 110 7.43 10.69 -3.39
C THR A 110 7.64 9.94 -2.06
N PRO A 111 6.74 10.02 -1.06
CA PRO A 111 6.94 9.33 0.21
C PRO A 111 6.93 7.80 0.08
N PHE A 112 6.13 7.26 -0.85
CA PHE A 112 6.04 5.82 -1.10
C PHE A 112 7.28 5.31 -1.83
N VAL A 113 7.74 6.04 -2.84
CA VAL A 113 8.97 5.72 -3.57
C VAL A 113 10.20 5.86 -2.66
N ALA A 114 10.27 6.91 -1.84
CA ALA A 114 11.37 7.09 -0.89
C ALA A 114 11.46 5.93 0.11
N LEU A 115 10.32 5.50 0.66
CA LEU A 115 10.28 4.37 1.58
C LEU A 115 10.70 3.05 0.88
N SER A 116 10.22 2.82 -0.34
CA SER A 116 10.61 1.65 -1.14
C SER A 116 12.11 1.63 -1.43
N LEU A 117 12.70 2.77 -1.78
CA LEU A 117 14.14 2.92 -1.99
C LEU A 117 14.94 2.73 -0.70
N MET A 118 14.43 3.21 0.43
CA MET A 118 15.08 3.09 1.75
C MET A 118 15.10 1.63 2.25
N LEU A 119 14.00 0.90 2.04
CA LEU A 119 13.85 -0.50 2.46
C LEU A 119 14.31 -1.51 1.39
N GLU A 120 14.55 -1.06 0.16
CA GLU A 120 14.86 -1.88 -1.01
C GLU A 120 13.79 -2.95 -1.35
N ILE A 121 12.53 -2.70 -0.98
CA ILE A 121 11.37 -3.56 -1.22
C ILE A 121 10.45 -2.98 -2.29
N PRO A 122 9.64 -3.78 -2.99
CA PRO A 122 8.74 -3.27 -4.02
C PRO A 122 7.61 -2.40 -3.49
N ILE A 123 7.12 -1.48 -4.32
CA ILE A 123 5.82 -0.83 -4.12
C ILE A 123 4.75 -1.72 -4.73
N LEU A 124 3.74 -2.08 -3.94
CA LEU A 124 2.51 -2.64 -4.46
C LEU A 124 1.67 -1.52 -5.05
N THR A 125 1.47 -1.54 -6.37
CA THR A 125 0.64 -0.56 -7.06
C THR A 125 0.09 -1.12 -8.37
N ASN A 126 -0.97 -0.48 -8.88
CA ASN A 126 -1.45 -0.65 -10.24
C ASN A 126 -1.43 0.70 -11.00
N ASP A 127 -0.79 1.74 -10.44
CA ASP A 127 -0.66 3.03 -11.10
C ASP A 127 0.30 2.92 -12.30
N LYS A 128 -0.15 3.40 -13.46
CA LYS A 128 0.63 3.31 -14.69
C LYS A 128 1.90 4.16 -14.66
N GLY A 129 1.84 5.35 -14.06
CA GLY A 129 3.00 6.23 -13.94
C GLY A 129 4.11 5.58 -13.11
N ILE A 130 3.75 4.93 -12.01
CA ILE A 130 4.69 4.18 -11.18
C ILE A 130 5.23 2.95 -11.94
N ILE A 131 4.37 2.19 -12.63
CA ILE A 131 4.77 0.98 -13.37
C ILE A 131 5.70 1.32 -14.54
N GLU A 132 5.44 2.40 -15.28
CA GLU A 132 6.25 2.81 -16.43
C GLU A 132 7.66 3.24 -16.02
N ASN A 133 7.84 3.68 -14.77
CA ASN A 133 9.13 4.04 -14.18
C ASN A 133 9.77 2.90 -13.35
N ALA A 134 9.23 1.68 -13.45
CA ALA A 134 9.81 0.50 -12.82
C ALA A 134 11.24 0.26 -13.35
N GLY A 135 12.13 -0.19 -12.45
CA GLY A 135 13.55 -0.40 -12.74
C GLY A 135 14.48 0.55 -12.00
N ILE A 136 14.01 1.78 -11.71
CA ILE A 136 14.66 2.68 -10.75
C ILE A 136 14.36 2.21 -9.31
N PHE A 137 13.13 1.74 -9.09
CA PHE A 137 12.67 1.07 -7.89
C PHE A 137 11.89 -0.19 -8.27
N LYS A 138 11.67 -1.08 -7.29
CA LYS A 138 10.95 -2.34 -7.51
C LYS A 138 9.45 -2.11 -7.46
N VAL A 139 8.71 -2.78 -8.34
CA VAL A 139 7.24 -2.72 -8.38
C VAL A 139 6.67 -4.12 -8.26
N LEU A 140 5.53 -4.23 -7.60
CA LEU A 140 4.70 -5.42 -7.52
C LEU A 140 3.26 -5.04 -7.89
N THR A 141 2.64 -5.80 -8.78
CA THR A 141 1.25 -5.56 -9.18
C THR A 141 0.28 -6.43 -8.37
N ILE A 142 -0.98 -6.01 -8.32
CA ILE A 142 -2.05 -6.82 -7.69
C ILE A 142 -2.15 -8.20 -8.36
N GLU A 143 -1.98 -8.26 -9.68
CA GLU A 143 -2.04 -9.53 -10.43
C GLU A 143 -0.94 -10.51 -10.00
N GLU A 144 0.28 -10.01 -9.78
CA GLU A 144 1.38 -10.83 -9.28
C GLU A 144 1.11 -11.35 -7.87
N ILE A 145 0.56 -10.51 -6.99
CA ILE A 145 0.10 -10.96 -5.67
C ILE A 145 -0.95 -12.07 -5.81
N PHE A 146 -1.95 -11.89 -6.68
CA PHE A 146 -2.99 -12.90 -6.88
C PHE A 146 -2.46 -14.22 -7.45
N LYS A 147 -1.40 -14.20 -8.26
CA LYS A 147 -0.74 -15.41 -8.76
C LYS A 147 0.00 -16.16 -7.68
N LYS A 148 0.60 -15.45 -6.72
CA LYS A 148 1.31 -16.05 -5.57
C LYS A 148 0.37 -16.64 -4.51
N TYR A 149 -0.92 -16.29 -4.59
CA TYR A 149 -1.98 -16.70 -3.67
C TYR A 149 -2.88 -17.83 -4.23
N LYS A 150 -2.47 -18.46 -5.34
CA LYS A 150 -3.08 -19.67 -5.90
C LYS A 150 -2.27 -20.90 -5.52
#